data_AF-A0A6J8BQF0-F1
#
_entry.id   AF-A0A6J8BQF0-F1
#
_cell.length_a   1.000
_cell.length_b   1.000
_cell.length_c   1.000
_cell.angle_alpha   90.00
_cell.angle_beta   90.00
_cell.angle_gamma   90.00
#
_symmetry.space_group_name_H-M   'P 1'
#
loop_
_entity.id
_entity.type
_entity.pdbx_description
1 polymer ?
#
loop_
_entity_poly.entity_id
_entity_poly.type
_entity_poly.pdbx_seq_one_letter_code
_entity_poly.pdbx_strand_id
1 'polypeptide(L)'
;MLKEELPAIELKVVRCFSNIDSDTVQWKKNPVPHIMDNLWGCSEKCMFCKKPCMNTNKDHLADKFSHKCLQHRPNGIGGFRNSLTQKMVVDFCNYLVSTDRTYDFKSKNIKEEYKKYKENFPDWDIPPNSDVSKYWMWVMCKYKDELTIM
;
A
#
# COMPACT_ATOMS: atom_id res chain seq x y z
N MET A 1 11.09 23.52 -25.11
CA MET A 1 10.70 23.89 -23.73
C MET A 1 11.18 22.87 -22.70
N LEU A 2 10.43 21.82 -22.30
CA LEU A 2 10.87 20.94 -21.19
C LEU A 2 12.24 20.24 -21.39
N LYS A 3 12.55 19.80 -22.62
CA LYS A 3 13.85 19.14 -22.93
C LYS A 3 15.06 20.07 -22.89
N GLU A 4 14.87 21.37 -23.04
CA GLU A 4 15.97 22.36 -23.07
C GLU A 4 16.34 22.83 -21.65
N GLU A 5 15.42 22.72 -20.70
CA GLU A 5 15.64 23.13 -19.31
C GLU A 5 16.23 22.01 -18.43
N LEU A 6 16.04 20.75 -18.83
CA LEU A 6 16.53 19.56 -18.12
C LEU A 6 18.04 19.60 -17.82
N PRO A 7 18.94 19.87 -18.79
CA PRO A 7 20.38 19.92 -18.52
C PRO A 7 20.78 21.02 -17.53
N ALA A 8 20.09 22.16 -17.59
CA ALA A 8 20.33 23.27 -16.67
C ALA A 8 19.85 22.97 -15.25
N ILE A 9 18.73 22.25 -15.12
CA ILE A 9 18.21 21.76 -13.84
C ILE A 9 19.15 20.70 -13.26
N GLU A 10 19.61 19.75 -14.05
CA GLU A 10 20.58 18.72 -13.64
C GLU A 10 21.87 19.34 -13.12
N LEU A 11 22.45 20.31 -13.85
CA LEU A 11 23.66 21.03 -13.42
C LEU A 11 23.46 21.74 -12.08
N LYS A 12 22.30 22.36 -11.86
CA LYS A 12 21.97 23.01 -10.59
C LYS A 12 21.88 21.99 -9.46
N VAL A 13 21.21 20.87 -9.69
CA VAL A 13 21.06 19.78 -8.71
C VAL A 13 22.43 19.21 -8.34
N VAL A 14 23.23 18.81 -9.34
CA VAL A 14 24.59 18.25 -9.12
C VAL A 14 25.46 19.23 -8.34
N ARG A 15 25.47 20.52 -8.71
CA ARG A 15 26.23 21.54 -7.98
C ARG A 15 25.75 21.71 -6.54
N CYS A 16 24.44 21.67 -6.30
CA CYS A 16 23.90 21.73 -4.94
C CYS A 16 24.41 20.53 -4.11
N PHE A 17 24.30 19.31 -4.62
CA PHE A 17 24.70 18.11 -3.88
C PHE A 17 26.22 17.93 -3.76
N SER A 18 27.02 18.48 -4.66
CA SER A 18 28.50 18.42 -4.60
C SER A 18 29.08 19.21 -3.43
N ASN A 19 28.34 20.19 -2.91
CA ASN A 19 28.75 21.03 -1.77
C ASN A 19 28.09 20.59 -0.46
N ILE A 20 27.39 19.46 -0.46
CA ILE A 20 26.77 18.88 0.73
C ILE A 20 27.74 17.84 1.29
N ASP A 21 28.35 18.17 2.43
CA ASP A 21 29.17 17.27 3.25
C ASP A 21 28.63 17.22 4.69
N SER A 22 29.24 16.39 5.53
CA SER A 22 28.83 16.26 6.94
C SER A 22 28.94 17.56 7.74
N ASP A 23 29.77 18.50 7.29
CA ASP A 23 30.15 19.70 8.04
C ASP A 23 29.26 20.89 7.67
N THR A 24 28.73 20.89 6.44
CA THR A 24 27.78 21.86 5.88
C THR A 24 26.33 21.52 6.21
N VAL A 25 26.01 20.24 6.45
CA VAL A 25 24.67 19.82 6.90
C VAL A 25 24.58 19.85 8.42
N GLN A 26 24.50 21.05 8.99
CA GLN A 26 24.17 21.21 10.41
C GLN A 26 22.66 21.24 10.62
N TRP A 27 22.09 20.07 10.88
CA TRP A 27 20.71 19.99 11.32
C TRP A 27 20.59 20.55 12.74
N LYS A 28 19.99 21.74 12.88
CA LYS A 28 19.72 22.37 14.20
C LYS A 28 18.93 21.47 15.17
N LYS A 29 18.20 20.49 14.64
CA LYS A 29 17.47 19.42 15.35
C LYS A 29 17.55 18.15 14.52
N ASN A 30 17.40 16.98 15.15
CA ASN A 30 17.34 15.70 14.44
C ASN A 30 16.31 15.78 13.29
N PRO A 31 16.73 15.65 12.02
CA PRO A 31 15.84 15.76 10.88
C PRO A 31 15.02 14.50 10.64
N VAL A 32 15.41 13.37 11.26
CA VAL A 32 14.79 12.06 11.04
C VAL A 32 13.28 12.09 11.24
N PRO A 33 12.71 12.67 12.32
CA PRO A 33 11.26 12.74 12.46
C PRO A 33 10.58 13.50 11.31
N HIS A 34 11.13 14.65 10.92
CA HIS A 34 10.56 15.46 9.84
C HIS A 34 10.69 14.78 8.47
N ILE A 35 11.81 14.11 8.21
CA ILE A 35 12.00 13.31 7.00
C ILE A 35 11.03 12.14 7.00
N MET A 36 10.91 11.39 8.10
CA MET A 36 9.99 10.26 8.20
C MET A 36 8.53 10.68 8.01
N ASP A 37 8.12 11.81 8.59
CA ASP A 37 6.78 12.36 8.44
C ASP A 37 6.46 12.73 6.99
N ASN A 38 7.46 13.15 6.21
CA ASN A 38 7.30 13.49 4.79
C ASN A 38 7.53 12.30 3.85
N LEU A 39 8.29 11.28 4.28
CA LEU A 39 8.65 10.11 3.47
C LEU A 39 7.50 9.10 3.39
N TRP A 40 6.68 9.02 4.43
CA TRP A 40 5.66 7.96 4.55
C TRP A 40 4.38 8.24 3.77
N GLY A 41 4.25 9.43 3.18
CA GLY A 41 3.09 9.81 2.38
C GLY A 41 1.77 9.55 3.08
N CYS A 42 0.77 9.07 2.34
CA CYS A 42 -0.51 8.68 2.89
C CYS A 42 -0.37 7.49 3.85
N SER A 43 -0.84 7.64 5.08
CA SER A 43 -0.77 6.62 6.13
C SER A 43 -1.85 5.53 6.04
N GLU A 44 -2.81 5.68 5.13
CA GLU A 44 -3.93 4.75 4.99
C GLU A 44 -3.48 3.38 4.47
N LYS A 45 -4.17 2.33 4.93
CA LYS A 45 -3.87 0.93 4.57
C LYS A 45 -5.11 0.24 4.03
N CYS A 46 -4.94 -0.59 3.01
CA CYS A 46 -6.03 -1.35 2.41
C CYS A 46 -6.74 -2.16 3.50
N MET A 47 -8.05 -2.01 3.61
CA MET A 47 -8.89 -2.64 4.63
C MET A 47 -8.70 -4.17 4.68
N PHE A 48 -8.44 -4.80 3.53
CA PHE A 48 -8.30 -6.24 3.38
C PHE A 48 -6.86 -6.72 3.62
N CYS A 49 -5.92 -6.36 2.74
CA CYS A 49 -4.55 -6.89 2.80
C CYS A 49 -3.60 -6.07 3.68
N LYS A 50 -4.04 -4.95 4.26
CA LYS A 50 -3.25 -4.01 5.09
C LYS A 50 -2.01 -3.42 4.39
N LYS A 51 -1.94 -3.50 3.05
CA LYS A 51 -0.89 -2.84 2.27
C LYS A 51 -1.07 -1.31 2.35
N PRO A 52 0.00 -0.52 2.58
CA PRO A 52 -0.10 0.94 2.58
C PRO A 52 -0.56 1.51 1.24
N CYS A 53 -1.16 2.69 1.31
CA CYS A 53 -1.44 3.53 0.15
C CYS A 53 -0.13 3.87 -0.58
N MET A 54 -0.17 3.94 -1.91
CA MET A 54 1.00 4.32 -2.71
C MET A 54 1.15 5.84 -2.88
N ASN A 55 0.15 6.63 -2.50
CA ASN A 55 0.18 8.08 -2.71
C ASN A 55 1.15 8.73 -1.72
N THR A 56 2.05 9.56 -2.24
CA THR A 56 3.07 10.27 -1.45
C THR A 56 2.55 11.57 -0.83
N ASN A 57 1.46 12.14 -1.35
CA ASN A 57 0.76 13.24 -0.73
C ASN A 57 -0.22 12.69 0.33
N LYS A 58 -0.22 13.25 1.55
CA LYS A 58 -1.19 12.88 2.61
C LYS A 58 -2.60 13.33 2.26
N ASP A 59 -2.74 14.48 1.61
CA ASP A 59 -4.02 15.11 1.29
C ASP A 59 -4.50 14.75 -0.13
N HIS A 60 -4.01 13.63 -0.69
CA HIS A 60 -4.29 13.25 -2.08
C HIS A 60 -5.78 13.07 -2.41
N LEU A 61 -6.64 12.91 -1.39
CA LEU A 61 -8.09 12.88 -1.57
C LEU A 61 -8.65 14.24 -2.00
N ALA A 62 -8.06 15.35 -1.56
CA ALA A 62 -8.43 16.70 -2.00
C ALA A 62 -8.17 16.90 -3.50
N ASP A 63 -7.12 16.25 -4.01
CA ASP A 63 -6.77 16.19 -5.43
C ASP A 63 -7.61 15.15 -6.22
N LYS A 64 -8.64 14.57 -5.59
CA LYS A 64 -9.54 13.55 -6.15
C LYS A 64 -8.84 12.25 -6.55
N PHE A 65 -7.69 11.93 -5.95
CA PHE A 65 -7.05 10.63 -6.12
C PHE A 65 -7.52 9.68 -5.02
N SER A 66 -8.12 8.55 -5.38
CA SER A 66 -8.47 7.50 -4.42
C SER A 66 -7.23 6.86 -3.78
N HIS A 67 -7.41 6.24 -2.61
CA HIS A 67 -6.44 5.32 -2.05
C HIS A 67 -6.29 4.09 -2.95
N LYS A 68 -5.05 3.69 -3.19
CA LYS A 68 -4.70 2.55 -4.04
C LYS A 68 -3.38 1.95 -3.58
N CYS A 69 -3.15 0.69 -3.91
CA CYS A 69 -1.89 0.01 -3.65
C CYS A 69 -1.18 -0.26 -4.98
N LEU A 70 0.15 -0.16 -4.98
CA LEU A 70 0.95 -0.55 -6.15
C LEU A 70 0.73 -2.03 -6.53
N GLN A 71 0.69 -2.88 -5.51
CA GLN A 71 0.40 -4.30 -5.65
C GLN A 71 -0.27 -4.79 -4.37
N HIS A 72 -1.48 -5.32 -4.49
CA HIS A 72 -2.14 -5.99 -3.38
C HIS A 72 -1.44 -7.32 -3.06
N ARG A 73 -1.61 -7.78 -1.83
CA ARG A 73 -1.08 -9.05 -1.33
C ARG A 73 -2.23 -9.94 -0.86
N PRO A 74 -2.00 -11.25 -0.67
CA PRO A 74 -3.01 -12.14 -0.11
C PRO A 74 -3.61 -11.59 1.18
N ASN A 75 -4.95 -11.63 1.31
CA ASN A 75 -5.66 -11.09 2.47
C ASN A 75 -5.22 -11.72 3.80
N GLY A 76 -4.76 -12.97 3.74
CA GLY A 76 -4.20 -13.70 4.86
C GLY A 76 -3.05 -13.01 5.57
N ILE A 77 -2.19 -12.31 4.82
CA ILE A 77 -1.09 -11.52 5.39
C ILE A 77 -1.63 -10.28 6.13
N GLY A 78 -2.84 -9.84 5.78
CA GLY A 78 -3.59 -8.83 6.51
C GLY A 78 -4.36 -9.36 7.73
N GLY A 79 -4.27 -10.66 8.03
CA GLY A 79 -4.94 -11.31 9.16
C GLY A 79 -6.25 -12.03 8.82
N PHE A 80 -6.67 -12.07 7.55
CA PHE A 80 -7.92 -12.73 7.18
C PHE A 80 -7.79 -14.26 7.12
N ARG A 81 -8.71 -14.96 7.78
CA ARG A 81 -8.81 -16.42 7.77
C ARG A 81 -10.20 -16.84 7.28
N ASN A 82 -10.26 -18.00 6.64
CA ASN A 82 -11.53 -18.62 6.28
C ASN A 82 -12.27 -19.02 7.56
N SER A 83 -13.51 -18.56 7.71
CA SER A 83 -14.26 -18.74 8.96
C SER A 83 -14.57 -20.20 9.32
N LEU A 84 -14.64 -21.10 8.34
CA LEU A 84 -14.91 -22.52 8.57
C LEU A 84 -13.63 -23.30 8.87
N THR A 85 -12.61 -23.12 8.03
CA THR A 85 -11.39 -23.93 8.08
C THR A 85 -10.28 -23.31 8.91
N GLN A 86 -10.43 -22.05 9.31
CA GLN A 86 -9.41 -21.21 9.97
C GLN A 86 -8.10 -21.06 9.17
N LYS A 87 -8.09 -21.53 7.92
CA LYS A 87 -6.95 -21.40 7.00
C LYS A 87 -6.81 -19.96 6.53
N MET A 88 -5.57 -19.54 6.38
CA MET A 88 -5.22 -18.23 5.85
C MET A 88 -5.81 -18.02 4.44
N VAL A 89 -6.38 -16.84 4.17
CA VAL A 89 -6.92 -16.50 2.85
C VAL A 89 -5.77 -16.18 1.89
N VAL A 90 -5.57 -17.05 0.90
CA VAL A 90 -4.49 -16.89 -0.11
C VAL A 90 -4.88 -15.97 -1.27
N ASP A 91 -6.17 -15.63 -1.37
CA ASP A 91 -6.71 -14.80 -2.43
C ASP A 91 -6.36 -13.30 -2.26
N PHE A 92 -6.20 -12.61 -3.38
CA PHE A 92 -5.82 -11.21 -3.47
C PHE A 92 -7.04 -10.30 -3.48
N CYS A 93 -6.90 -9.05 -3.03
CA CYS A 93 -7.99 -8.06 -3.07
C CYS A 93 -8.62 -7.96 -4.47
N ASN A 94 -7.80 -7.82 -5.53
CA ASN A 94 -8.26 -7.65 -6.90
C ASN A 94 -9.13 -8.81 -7.38
N TYR A 95 -8.78 -10.04 -6.99
CA TYR A 95 -9.60 -11.21 -7.31
C TYR A 95 -10.86 -11.24 -6.44
N LEU A 96 -10.75 -11.01 -5.14
CA LEU A 96 -11.89 -11.07 -4.23
C LEU A 96 -12.99 -10.07 -4.60
N VAL A 97 -12.64 -8.83 -4.95
CA VAL A 97 -13.60 -7.80 -5.39
C VAL A 97 -14.22 -8.09 -6.77
N SER A 98 -13.71 -9.09 -7.50
CA SER A 98 -14.29 -9.57 -8.77
C SER A 98 -15.26 -10.75 -8.59
N THR A 99 -15.48 -11.20 -7.35
CA THR A 99 -16.28 -12.39 -7.04
C THR A 99 -17.43 -12.09 -6.07
N ASP A 100 -18.34 -13.04 -5.91
CA ASP A 100 -19.42 -13.02 -4.91
C ASP A 100 -18.95 -13.49 -3.52
N ARG A 101 -17.63 -13.57 -3.30
CA ARG A 101 -17.10 -13.94 -1.99
C ARG A 101 -17.42 -12.88 -0.96
N THR A 102 -17.50 -13.32 0.29
CA THR A 102 -17.83 -12.45 1.43
C THR A 102 -16.72 -12.40 2.47
N TYR A 103 -16.73 -11.33 3.26
CA TYR A 103 -15.88 -11.16 4.44
C TYR A 103 -16.68 -10.72 5.65
N ASP A 104 -16.13 -10.95 6.83
CA ASP A 104 -16.74 -10.52 8.08
C ASP A 104 -16.42 -9.03 8.31
N PHE A 105 -17.46 -8.19 8.31
CA PHE A 105 -17.34 -6.77 8.55
C PHE A 105 -17.60 -6.43 10.02
N LYS A 106 -16.78 -5.53 10.58
CA LYS A 106 -16.91 -4.97 11.95
C LYS A 106 -17.03 -6.01 13.08
N SER A 107 -16.42 -7.20 12.94
CA SER A 107 -16.36 -8.24 14.00
C SER A 107 -17.72 -8.74 14.53
N LYS A 108 -18.84 -8.44 13.85
CA LYS A 108 -20.21 -8.72 14.34
C LYS A 108 -20.97 -9.82 13.58
N ASN A 109 -20.28 -10.77 12.95
CA ASN A 109 -20.89 -11.79 12.08
C ASN A 109 -21.71 -11.23 10.89
N ILE A 110 -21.50 -9.96 10.52
CA ILE A 110 -22.12 -9.37 9.34
C ILE A 110 -21.24 -9.73 8.16
N LYS A 111 -21.78 -10.50 7.22
CA LYS A 111 -21.09 -10.84 5.98
C LYS A 111 -21.42 -9.80 4.92
N GLU A 112 -20.38 -9.25 4.30
CA GLU A 112 -20.50 -8.36 3.16
C GLU A 112 -19.75 -8.92 1.96
N GLU A 113 -20.25 -8.61 0.77
CA GLU A 113 -19.60 -9.00 -0.48
C GLU A 113 -18.37 -8.11 -0.75
N TYR A 114 -17.25 -8.72 -1.10
CA TYR A 114 -16.03 -7.98 -1.44
C TYR A 114 -16.26 -6.98 -2.57
N LYS A 115 -17.05 -7.34 -3.59
CA LYS A 115 -17.36 -6.45 -4.72
C LYS A 115 -18.14 -5.18 -4.32
N LYS A 116 -18.78 -5.17 -3.15
CA LYS A 116 -19.52 -4.03 -2.60
C LYS A 116 -18.70 -3.18 -1.62
N TYR A 117 -17.39 -3.39 -1.54
CA TYR A 117 -16.54 -2.71 -0.55
C TYR A 117 -16.65 -1.16 -0.60
N LYS A 118 -16.97 -0.56 -1.76
CA LYS A 118 -17.14 0.90 -1.89
C LYS A 118 -18.28 1.47 -1.05
N GLU A 119 -19.25 0.66 -0.62
CA GLU A 119 -20.32 1.09 0.30
C GLU A 119 -19.76 1.47 1.67
N ASN A 120 -18.70 0.80 2.12
CA ASN A 120 -18.05 1.05 3.41
C ASN A 120 -16.71 1.78 3.30
N PHE A 121 -16.09 1.76 2.12
CA PHE A 121 -14.77 2.32 1.86
C PHE A 121 -14.74 3.06 0.51
N PRO A 122 -15.50 4.16 0.38
CA PRO A 122 -15.70 4.85 -0.91
C PRO A 122 -14.40 5.46 -1.47
N ASP A 123 -13.46 5.82 -0.61
CA ASP A 123 -12.19 6.44 -0.99
C ASP A 123 -11.15 5.45 -1.52
N TRP A 124 -11.45 4.15 -1.51
CA TRP A 124 -10.55 3.11 -2.00
C TRP A 124 -10.89 2.66 -3.42
N ASP A 125 -9.86 2.53 -4.24
CA ASP A 125 -9.97 1.95 -5.58
C ASP A 125 -9.13 0.67 -5.69
N ILE A 126 -9.84 -0.46 -5.81
CA ILE A 126 -9.28 -1.79 -5.94
C ILE A 126 -9.74 -2.32 -7.30
N PRO A 127 -8.92 -2.26 -8.35
CA PRO A 127 -9.33 -2.69 -9.68
C PRO A 127 -9.52 -4.21 -9.69
N PRO A 128 -10.64 -4.74 -10.20
CA PRO A 128 -10.82 -6.19 -10.31
C PRO A 128 -9.79 -6.77 -11.28
N ASN A 129 -9.10 -7.84 -10.85
CA ASN A 129 -8.13 -8.56 -11.67
C ASN A 129 -8.03 -10.01 -11.20
N SER A 130 -7.91 -10.95 -12.12
CA SER A 130 -7.66 -12.38 -11.87
C SER A 130 -6.17 -12.74 -11.87
N ASP A 131 -5.26 -11.82 -12.21
CA ASP A 131 -3.83 -12.08 -12.21
C ASP A 131 -3.30 -12.36 -10.80
N VAL A 132 -2.53 -13.44 -10.72
CA VAL A 132 -1.90 -13.86 -9.49
C VAL A 132 -0.44 -13.45 -9.50
N SER A 133 -0.01 -12.75 -8.45
CA SER A 133 1.40 -12.38 -8.30
C SER A 133 2.24 -13.61 -7.95
N LYS A 134 3.08 -14.06 -8.89
CA LYS A 134 4.03 -15.17 -8.69
C LYS A 134 4.93 -14.96 -7.47
N TYR A 135 5.30 -13.71 -7.20
CA TYR A 135 6.06 -13.34 -6.00
C TYR A 135 5.30 -13.72 -4.73
N TRP A 136 4.05 -13.29 -4.60
CA TRP A 136 3.25 -13.60 -3.43
C TRP A 136 2.91 -15.08 -3.32
N MET A 137 2.70 -15.79 -4.44
CA MET A 137 2.59 -17.25 -4.41
C MET A 137 3.84 -17.90 -3.82
N TRP A 138 5.02 -17.47 -4.27
CA TRP A 138 6.29 -17.95 -3.74
C TRP A 138 6.42 -17.65 -2.24
N VAL A 139 6.09 -16.43 -1.79
CA VAL A 139 6.11 -16.07 -0.36
C VAL A 139 5.19 -16.98 0.45
N MET A 140 3.94 -17.17 0.00
CA MET A 140 2.96 -17.99 0.71
C MET A 140 3.37 -19.46 0.77
N CYS A 141 4.01 -19.99 -0.27
CA CYS A 141 4.55 -21.35 -0.28
C CYS A 141 5.81 -21.49 0.58
N LYS A 142 6.72 -20.52 0.48
CA LYS A 142 8.04 -20.56 1.13
C LYS A 142 7.94 -20.38 2.64
N TYR A 143 7.04 -19.51 3.10
CA TYR A 143 6.89 -19.12 4.50
C TYR A 143 5.57 -19.60 5.12
N LYS A 144 5.01 -20.69 4.59
CA LYS A 144 3.68 -21.19 4.99
C LYS A 144 3.60 -21.44 6.50
N ASP A 145 4.63 -22.04 7.07
CA ASP A 145 4.61 -22.48 8.46
C ASP A 145 4.72 -21.28 9.41
N GLU A 146 5.57 -20.31 9.07
CA GLU A 146 5.73 -19.04 9.79
C GLU A 146 4.46 -18.17 9.72
N LEU A 147 3.82 -18.14 8.55
CA LEU A 147 2.57 -17.40 8.36
C LEU A 147 1.39 -18.05 9.09
N THR A 148 1.42 -19.36 9.33
CA THR A 148 0.28 -20.06 9.96
C THR A 148 0.20 -19.83 11.47
N ILE A 149 1.33 -19.50 12.12
CA ILE A 149 1.47 -19.30 13.58
C ILE A 149 1.09 -17.86 14.02
N MET A 150 0.94 -16.92 13.08
CA MET A 150 0.50 -15.54 13.32
C MET A 150 -1.01 -15.40 13.50
#